data_AF-A0AAN4YZB2-F1
#
_entry.id   AF-A0AAN4YZB2-F1
#
_cell.length_a   1.000
_cell.length_b   1.000
_cell.length_c   1.000
_cell.angle_alpha   90.00
_cell.angle_beta   90.00
_cell.angle_gamma   90.00
#
_symmetry.space_group_name_H-M   'P 1'
#
loop_
_entity.id
_entity.type
_entity.pdbx_description
1 polymer ?
#
loop_
_entity_poly.entity_id
_entity_poly.type
_entity_poly.pdbx_seq_one_letter_code
_entity_poly.pdbx_strand_id
1 'polypeptide(L)'
;MLVIHYGMGYDKEDLSAESSLMVAKVSAMICGAVVTLWATAFVPTAIFQCTPVARAWDIDIPGHCINLQLGFYCVALPNILTDIAILSLPIRSCWQLHRSVLYRLSLIGVFMLGIL
;
A
#
# COMPACT_ATOMS: atom_id res chain seq x y z
N MET A 1 -39.92 11.65 25.33
CA MET A 1 -38.51 11.80 25.79
C MET A 1 -37.60 10.67 25.31
N LEU A 2 -38.03 9.38 25.31
CA LEU A 2 -37.21 8.27 24.78
C LEU A 2 -36.87 8.35 23.28
N VAL A 3 -37.78 8.87 22.44
CA VAL A 3 -37.58 8.96 20.98
C VAL A 3 -36.45 9.93 20.59
N ILE A 4 -36.26 11.02 21.36
CA ILE A 4 -35.23 12.04 21.05
C ILE A 4 -33.83 11.52 21.40
N HIS A 5 -33.69 10.72 22.46
CA HIS A 5 -32.42 10.07 22.80
C HIS A 5 -32.04 8.96 21.81
N TYR A 6 -33.03 8.22 21.28
CA TYR A 6 -32.81 7.20 20.26
C TYR A 6 -32.44 7.83 18.90
N GLY A 7 -33.13 8.90 18.50
CA GLY A 7 -32.85 9.63 17.25
C GLY A 7 -31.53 10.41 17.26
N MET A 8 -31.14 11.01 18.40
CA MET A 8 -29.85 11.72 18.51
C MET A 8 -28.64 10.78 18.62
N GLY A 9 -28.87 9.51 18.98
CA GLY A 9 -27.84 8.46 18.99
C GLY A 9 -27.59 7.85 17.61
N TYR A 10 -28.67 7.58 16.86
CA TYR A 10 -28.60 7.01 15.50
C TYR A 10 -27.86 7.93 14.52
N ASP A 11 -28.19 9.23 14.49
CA ASP A 11 -27.51 10.23 13.64
C ASP A 11 -25.99 10.36 13.92
N LYS A 12 -25.55 10.24 15.18
CA LYS A 12 -24.11 10.38 15.52
C LYS A 12 -23.31 9.12 15.23
N GLU A 13 -23.94 7.94 15.32
CA GLU A 13 -23.29 6.67 15.03
C GLU A 13 -23.14 6.47 13.51
N ASP A 14 -24.14 6.87 12.73
CA ASP A 14 -24.08 6.88 11.25
C ASP A 14 -23.08 7.94 10.71
N LEU A 15 -23.05 9.15 11.27
CA LEU A 15 -22.06 10.18 10.88
C LEU A 15 -20.62 9.77 11.22
N SER A 16 -20.42 9.01 12.31
CA SER A 16 -19.12 8.42 12.68
C SER A 16 -18.72 7.27 11.74
N ALA A 17 -19.71 6.49 11.25
CA ALA A 17 -19.49 5.42 10.28
C ALA A 17 -19.18 5.96 8.88
N GLU A 18 -19.93 6.97 8.41
CA GLU A 18 -19.70 7.62 7.12
C GLU A 18 -18.36 8.38 7.08
N SER A 19 -17.99 9.07 8.16
CA SER A 19 -16.68 9.74 8.26
C SER A 19 -15.52 8.75 8.28
N SER A 20 -15.64 7.62 8.98
CA SER A 20 -14.65 6.54 8.95
C SER A 20 -14.51 5.91 7.57
N LEU A 21 -15.63 5.71 6.86
CA LEU A 21 -15.65 5.20 5.49
C LEU A 21 -15.02 6.18 4.49
N MET A 22 -15.28 7.48 4.62
CA MET A 22 -14.65 8.51 3.79
C MET A 22 -13.14 8.56 4.00
N VAL A 23 -12.67 8.51 5.26
CA VAL A 23 -11.24 8.49 5.58
C VAL A 23 -10.57 7.22 5.02
N ALA A 24 -11.23 6.06 5.08
CA ALA A 24 -10.73 4.82 4.48
C ALA A 24 -10.62 4.90 2.94
N LYS A 25 -11.63 5.47 2.26
CA LYS A 25 -11.61 5.64 0.80
C LYS A 25 -10.54 6.65 0.36
N VAL A 26 -10.43 7.78 1.06
CA VAL A 26 -9.43 8.82 0.75
C VAL A 26 -8.02 8.30 0.98
N SER A 27 -7.76 7.62 2.10
CA SER A 27 -6.45 7.00 2.34
C SER A 27 -6.13 5.94 1.29
N ALA A 28 -7.10 5.13 0.85
CA ALA A 28 -6.88 4.13 -0.18
C ALA A 28 -6.51 4.76 -1.53
N MET A 29 -7.21 5.83 -1.90
CA MET A 29 -6.91 6.59 -3.12
C MET A 29 -5.52 7.23 -3.07
N ILE A 30 -5.14 7.80 -1.92
CA ILE A 30 -3.81 8.41 -1.73
C ILE A 30 -2.72 7.34 -1.85
N CYS A 31 -2.85 6.20 -1.15
CA CYS A 31 -1.89 5.12 -1.22
C CYS A 31 -1.78 4.56 -2.65
N GLY A 32 -2.90 4.31 -3.33
CA GLY A 32 -2.90 3.86 -4.73
C GLY A 32 -2.26 4.87 -5.69
N ALA A 33 -2.51 6.17 -5.50
CA ALA A 33 -1.88 7.22 -6.31
C ALA A 33 -0.36 7.25 -6.10
N VAL A 34 0.10 7.15 -4.85
CA VAL A 34 1.54 7.09 -4.55
C VAL A 34 2.18 5.86 -5.18
N VAL A 35 1.55 4.69 -5.07
CA VAL A 35 2.02 3.43 -5.66
C VAL A 35 2.20 3.55 -7.17
N THR A 36 1.17 4.04 -7.85
CA THR A 36 1.19 4.19 -9.30
C THR A 36 2.21 5.23 -9.77
N LEU A 37 2.38 6.33 -9.04
CA LEU A 37 3.38 7.36 -9.33
C LEU A 37 4.81 6.82 -9.23
N TRP A 38 5.18 6.12 -8.15
CA TRP A 38 6.55 5.62 -8.03
C TRP A 38 6.84 4.48 -9.00
N ALA A 39 5.86 3.58 -9.24
CA ALA A 39 6.02 2.49 -10.19
C ALA A 39 6.25 3.01 -11.62
N THR A 40 5.47 4.01 -12.05
CA THR A 40 5.64 4.63 -13.38
C THR A 40 6.96 5.38 -13.52
N ALA A 41 7.47 6.00 -12.45
CA ALA A 41 8.79 6.63 -12.45
C ALA A 41 9.94 5.60 -12.55
N PHE A 42 9.74 4.38 -12.06
CA PHE A 42 10.77 3.34 -12.11
C PHE A 42 10.91 2.69 -13.49
N VAL A 43 9.84 2.62 -14.29
CA VAL A 43 9.84 2.04 -15.65
C VAL A 43 10.97 2.59 -16.55
N PRO A 44 11.11 3.92 -16.75
CA PRO A 44 12.19 4.44 -17.58
C PRO A 44 13.56 4.18 -16.95
N THR A 45 13.67 4.17 -15.62
CA THR A 45 14.93 3.86 -14.93
C THR A 45 15.37 2.42 -15.19
N ALA A 46 14.43 1.48 -15.23
CA ALA A 46 14.69 0.08 -15.59
C ALA A 46 15.08 -0.08 -17.06
N ILE A 47 14.45 0.67 -17.97
CA ILE A 47 14.78 0.63 -19.42
C ILE A 47 16.17 1.23 -19.67
N PHE A 48 16.48 2.36 -19.05
CA PHE A 48 17.75 3.09 -19.20
C PHE A 48 18.77 2.74 -18.11
N GLN A 49 18.67 1.54 -17.52
CA GLN A 49 19.58 1.09 -16.46
C GLN A 49 21.04 0.93 -16.93
N CYS A 50 21.26 0.76 -18.23
CA CYS A 50 22.57 0.65 -18.85
C CYS A 50 22.76 1.70 -19.95
N THR A 51 23.98 2.24 -20.04
CA THR A 51 24.42 3.08 -21.15
C THR A 51 25.60 2.41 -21.85
N PRO A 52 25.43 1.93 -23.10
CA PRO A 52 24.21 1.90 -23.93
C PRO A 52 23.19 0.86 -23.46
N VAL A 53 21.89 1.08 -23.76
CA VAL A 53 20.79 0.15 -23.42
C VAL A 53 21.02 -1.24 -24.01
N ALA A 54 21.68 -1.34 -25.16
CA ALA A 54 22.04 -2.61 -25.79
C ALA A 54 22.90 -3.51 -24.88
N ARG A 55 23.69 -2.94 -23.97
CA ARG A 55 24.50 -3.70 -23.00
C ARG A 55 23.65 -4.49 -22.01
N ALA A 56 22.37 -4.14 -21.84
CA ALA A 56 21.45 -4.92 -21.00
C ALA A 56 21.17 -6.32 -21.58
N TRP A 57 21.28 -6.50 -22.90
CA TRP A 57 20.99 -7.75 -23.60
C TRP A 57 22.25 -8.42 -24.18
N ASP A 58 23.30 -7.63 -24.42
CA ASP A 58 24.57 -8.08 -24.98
C ASP A 58 25.72 -7.66 -24.05
N ILE A 59 26.26 -8.64 -23.32
CA ILE A 59 27.30 -8.44 -22.31
C ILE A 59 28.66 -8.07 -22.92
N ASP A 60 28.87 -8.31 -24.22
CA ASP A 60 30.14 -8.06 -24.91
C ASP A 60 30.30 -6.59 -25.34
N ILE A 61 29.21 -5.81 -25.36
CA ILE A 61 29.24 -4.38 -25.75
C ILE A 61 29.81 -3.54 -24.62
N PRO A 62 30.93 -2.81 -24.79
CA PRO A 62 31.51 -1.97 -23.74
C PRO A 62 30.55 -0.86 -23.29
N GLY A 63 30.40 -0.70 -21.97
CA GLY A 63 29.51 0.30 -21.38
C GLY A 63 29.46 0.22 -19.87
N HIS A 64 28.69 1.12 -19.27
CA HIS A 64 28.46 1.15 -17.84
C HIS A 64 26.98 0.88 -17.55
N CYS A 65 26.73 0.02 -16.56
CA CYS A 65 25.40 -0.26 -16.05
C CYS A 65 25.32 0.22 -14.61
N ILE A 66 24.14 0.69 -14.21
CA ILE A 66 23.86 0.98 -12.81
C ILE A 66 24.02 -0.29 -11.96
N ASN A 67 24.37 -0.13 -10.69
CA ASN A 67 24.50 -1.25 -9.79
C ASN A 67 23.13 -1.95 -9.62
N LEU A 68 23.03 -3.18 -10.13
CA LEU A 68 21.79 -3.96 -10.11
C LEU A 68 21.29 -4.20 -8.69
N GLN A 69 22.20 -4.41 -7.73
CA GLN A 69 21.85 -4.59 -6.33
C GLN A 69 21.21 -3.35 -5.73
N LEU A 70 21.74 -2.17 -6.05
CA LEU A 70 21.15 -0.89 -5.65
C LEU A 70 19.77 -0.70 -6.29
N GLY A 71 19.64 -1.01 -7.59
CA GLY A 71 18.36 -1.00 -8.30
C GLY A 71 17.31 -1.92 -7.65
N PHE A 72 17.70 -3.12 -7.26
CA PHE A 72 16.84 -4.05 -6.52
C PHE A 72 16.36 -3.48 -5.19
N TYR A 73 17.24 -2.87 -4.40
CA TYR A 73 16.83 -2.24 -3.14
C TYR A 73 15.86 -1.07 -3.37
N CYS A 74 16.10 -0.25 -4.39
CA CYS A 74 15.24 0.87 -4.74
C CYS A 74 13.81 0.44 -5.13
N VAL A 75 13.62 -0.77 -5.65
CA VAL A 75 12.27 -1.31 -5.94
C VAL A 75 11.70 -2.05 -4.74
N ALA A 76 12.50 -2.90 -4.10
CA ALA A 76 12.05 -3.77 -3.03
C ALA A 76 11.56 -2.98 -1.81
N LEU A 77 12.27 -1.93 -1.42
CA LEU A 77 11.92 -1.15 -0.24
C LEU A 77 10.56 -0.43 -0.38
N PRO A 78 10.30 0.38 -1.43
CA PRO A 78 8.99 0.98 -1.61
C PRO A 78 7.87 -0.05 -1.73
N ASN A 79 8.12 -1.18 -2.41
CA ASN A 79 7.11 -2.21 -2.62
C ASN A 79 6.65 -2.83 -1.29
N ILE A 80 7.60 -3.21 -0.42
CA ILE A 80 7.28 -3.72 0.93
C ILE A 80 6.57 -2.66 1.76
N LEU A 81 7.03 -1.40 1.71
CA LEU A 81 6.40 -0.30 2.44
C LEU A 81 4.97 -0.05 1.97
N THR A 82 4.71 -0.13 0.66
CA THR A 82 3.37 0.05 0.11
C THR A 82 2.44 -1.10 0.46
N ASP A 83 2.95 -2.34 0.52
CA ASP A 83 2.18 -3.50 0.96
C ASP A 83 1.77 -3.34 2.43
N ILE A 84 2.71 -2.98 3.31
CA ILE A 84 2.41 -2.71 4.73
C ILE A 84 1.40 -1.57 4.85
N ALA A 85 1.60 -0.48 4.09
CA ALA A 85 0.70 0.66 4.11
C ALA A 85 -0.72 0.23 3.71
N ILE A 86 -0.89 -0.46 2.58
CA ILE A 86 -2.18 -0.95 2.06
C ILE A 86 -2.87 -1.88 3.07
N LEU A 87 -2.12 -2.84 3.61
CA LEU A 87 -2.63 -3.77 4.60
C LEU A 87 -3.08 -3.04 5.88
N SER A 88 -2.43 -1.92 6.24
CA SER A 88 -2.74 -1.09 7.41
C SER A 88 -4.00 -0.22 7.28
N LEU A 89 -4.54 -0.02 6.07
CA LEU A 89 -5.77 0.77 5.87
C LEU A 89 -7.01 0.20 6.57
N PRO A 90 -7.41 -1.07 6.33
CA PRO A 90 -8.60 -1.63 6.97
C PRO A 90 -8.45 -1.73 8.49
N ILE A 91 -7.21 -1.81 8.98
CA ILE A 91 -6.85 -1.98 10.40
C ILE A 91 -7.35 -0.81 11.24
N ARG A 92 -7.06 0.41 10.80
CA ARG A 92 -7.42 1.61 11.55
C ARG A 92 -8.93 1.83 11.57
N SER A 93 -9.62 1.49 10.47
CA SER A 93 -11.07 1.61 10.38
C SER A 93 -11.78 0.57 11.26
N CYS A 94 -11.23 -0.65 11.37
CA CYS A 94 -11.77 -1.71 12.21
C CYS A 94 -11.54 -1.49 13.72
N TRP A 95 -10.50 -0.74 14.12
CA TRP A 95 -10.19 -0.52 15.55
C TRP A 95 -11.26 0.33 16.28
N GLN A 96 -12.03 1.12 15.54
CA GLN A 96 -13.12 1.92 16.12
C GLN A 96 -14.38 1.10 16.43
N LEU A 97 -14.44 -0.19 16.02
CA LEU A 97 -15.61 -1.06 16.18
C LEU A 97 -15.23 -2.39 16.89
N HIS A 98 -14.89 -2.31 18.17
CA HIS A 98 -14.69 -3.32 19.26
C HIS A 98 -14.47 -4.85 19.03
N ARG A 99 -14.49 -5.50 17.86
CA ARG A 99 -14.25 -6.96 17.76
C ARG A 99 -13.69 -7.35 16.38
N SER A 100 -12.60 -8.13 16.33
CA SER A 100 -12.65 -9.51 15.80
C SER A 100 -11.28 -10.19 15.82
N VAL A 101 -11.27 -11.46 16.25
CA VAL A 101 -10.15 -12.41 16.15
C VAL A 101 -9.71 -12.61 14.68
N LEU A 102 -10.60 -12.35 13.72
CA LEU A 102 -10.37 -12.34 12.28
C LEU A 102 -9.26 -11.38 11.86
N TYR A 103 -9.17 -10.19 12.47
CA TYR A 103 -8.15 -9.22 12.13
C TYR A 103 -6.73 -9.71 12.52
N ARG A 104 -6.63 -10.32 13.70
CA ARG A 104 -5.39 -10.97 14.18
C ARG A 104 -4.99 -12.13 13.26
N LEU A 105 -5.98 -12.85 12.71
CA LEU A 105 -5.78 -13.96 11.77
C LEU A 105 -5.34 -13.47 10.38
N SER A 106 -5.87 -12.35 9.87
CA SER A 106 -5.46 -11.74 8.60
C SER A 106 -4.00 -11.28 8.63
N LEU A 107 -3.54 -10.67 9.74
CA LEU A 107 -2.14 -10.29 9.90
C LEU A 107 -1.20 -11.50 9.87
N ILE A 108 -1.56 -12.58 10.59
CA ILE A 108 -0.79 -13.82 10.62
C ILE A 108 -0.82 -14.50 9.25
N GLY A 109 -1.97 -14.51 8.58
CA GLY A 109 -2.14 -15.10 7.25
C GLY A 109 -1.29 -14.42 6.18
N VAL A 110 -1.20 -13.09 6.18
CA VAL A 110 -0.35 -12.36 5.23
C VAL A 110 1.14 -12.58 5.52
N PHE A 111 1.54 -12.62 6.79
CA PHE A 111 2.92 -12.95 7.17
C PHE A 111 3.32 -14.38 6.75
N MET A 112 2.39 -15.34 6.81
CA MET A 112 2.61 -16.72 6.38
C MET A 112 2.68 -16.85 4.85
N LEU A 113 1.86 -16.09 4.12
CA LEU A 113 1.88 -16.07 2.65
C LEU A 113 3.17 -15.50 2.06
N GLY A 114 3.82 -14.56 2.75
CA GLY A 114 5.10 -14.00 2.32
C GLY A 114 6.32 -14.89 2.60
N ILE A 115 6.16 -15.99 3.32
CA ILE A 115 7.26 -16.89 3.73
C ILE A 115 7.34 -18.18 2.90
N LEU A 116 6.32 -18.45 2.06
CA LEU A 116 6.25 -19.57 1.12
C LEU A 116 6.73 -19.14 -0.27
#